data_AF-A0A8J2VHI8-F1
#
_entry.id   AF-A0A8J2VHI8-F1
#
_cell.length_a   1.000
_cell.length_b   1.000
_cell.length_c   1.000
_cell.angle_alpha   90.00
_cell.angle_beta   90.00
_cell.angle_gamma   90.00
#
_symmetry.space_group_name_H-M   'P 1'
#
loop_
_entity.id
_entity.type
_entity.pdbx_description
1 polymer ?
#
loop_
_entity_poly.entity_id
_entity_poly.type
_entity_poly.pdbx_seq_one_letter_code
_entity_poly.pdbx_strand_id
1 'polypeptide(L)'
;MSDHRQDWEAALDSIEWDEVLEEVGEQLKTNLAAELRFRTYEELERASQFLGAGYYLTHLSDGTWAFWNEKNYVEEDVQRFQDPKAFIQYVIEQFQFNREQVESLIESMREARQMKRCIQCGFDFDPQDPVREELGIDGIYAEEGASEEFCSPQCAIENVVQEMKES
;
A
#
# COMPACT_ATOMS: atom_id res chain seq x y z
N MET A 1 -2.35 53.15 7.87
CA MET A 1 -1.57 51.97 7.45
C MET A 1 -2.04 50.76 8.25
N SER A 2 -3.28 50.29 8.03
CA SER A 2 -3.83 49.09 8.69
C SER A 2 -4.77 48.24 7.81
N ASP A 3 -5.16 48.70 6.63
CA ASP A 3 -6.13 47.96 5.78
C ASP A 3 -5.60 46.64 5.24
N HIS A 4 -4.30 46.55 4.93
CA HIS A 4 -3.70 45.31 4.42
C HIS A 4 -3.59 44.19 5.46
N ARG A 5 -3.95 44.39 6.72
CA ARG A 5 -3.88 43.33 7.74
C ARG A 5 -5.23 42.64 7.93
N GLN A 6 -6.33 43.40 7.80
CA GLN A 6 -7.69 42.90 7.91
C GLN A 6 -8.12 42.08 6.68
N ASP A 7 -7.62 42.41 5.49
CA ASP A 7 -7.91 41.65 4.27
C ASP A 7 -7.31 40.23 4.28
N TRP A 8 -6.17 40.03 4.94
CA TRP A 8 -5.54 38.70 5.02
C TRP A 8 -6.19 37.80 6.07
N GLU A 9 -6.58 38.36 7.22
CA GLU A 9 -7.32 37.61 8.24
C GLU A 9 -8.70 37.18 7.72
N ALA A 10 -9.42 38.06 7.02
CA ALA A 10 -10.70 37.71 6.39
C ALA A 10 -10.56 36.71 5.23
N ALA A 11 -9.46 36.77 4.48
CA ALA A 11 -9.17 35.77 3.44
C ALA A 11 -8.86 34.39 4.03
N LEU A 12 -8.13 34.31 5.15
CA LEU A 12 -7.85 33.05 5.86
C LEU A 12 -9.11 32.45 6.51
N ASP A 13 -10.02 33.27 7.01
CA ASP A 13 -11.33 32.83 7.54
C ASP A 13 -12.29 32.35 6.44
N SER A 14 -12.04 32.71 5.17
CA SER A 14 -12.83 32.25 4.03
C SER A 14 -12.37 30.91 3.45
N ILE A 15 -11.25 30.36 3.95
CA ILE A 15 -10.77 29.04 3.57
C ILE A 15 -11.56 28.01 4.38
N GLU A 16 -12.22 27.09 3.69
CA GLU A 16 -12.79 25.90 4.32
C GLU A 16 -11.66 24.95 4.70
N TRP A 17 -11.07 25.19 5.88
CA TRP A 17 -9.93 24.44 6.38
C TRP A 17 -10.19 22.93 6.46
N ASP A 18 -11.44 22.54 6.69
CA ASP A 18 -11.84 21.13 6.71
C ASP A 18 -11.68 20.46 5.34
N GLU A 19 -12.04 21.14 4.24
CA GLU A 19 -11.86 20.63 2.87
C GLU A 19 -10.37 20.51 2.52
N VAL A 20 -9.57 21.52 2.89
CA VAL A 20 -8.12 21.51 2.67
C VAL A 20 -7.45 20.36 3.45
N LEU A 21 -7.88 20.10 4.68
CA LEU A 21 -7.36 19.00 5.49
C LEU A 21 -7.73 17.63 4.91
N GLU A 22 -8.95 17.48 4.37
CA GLU A 22 -9.39 16.26 3.70
C GLU A 22 -8.58 16.00 2.43
N GLU A 23 -8.40 17.01 1.58
CA GLU A 23 -7.56 16.92 0.37
C GLU A 23 -6.12 16.51 0.69
N VAL A 24 -5.53 17.10 1.74
CA VAL A 24 -4.18 16.74 2.20
C VAL A 24 -4.14 15.29 2.70
N GLY A 25 -5.16 14.86 3.44
CA GLY A 25 -5.29 13.47 3.91
C GLY A 25 -5.31 12.46 2.76
N GLU A 26 -6.13 12.70 1.74
CA GLU A 26 -6.21 11.82 0.56
C GLU A 26 -4.93 11.83 -0.28
N GLN A 27 -4.27 12.99 -0.38
CA GLN A 27 -2.97 13.10 -1.04
C GLN A 27 -1.90 12.25 -0.32
N LEU A 28 -1.90 12.25 1.02
CA LEU A 28 -0.96 11.46 1.83
C LEU A 28 -1.17 9.97 1.64
N LYS A 29 -2.42 9.50 1.65
CA LYS A 29 -2.76 8.09 1.35
C LYS A 29 -2.31 7.67 -0.03
N THR A 30 -2.51 8.54 -1.03
CA THR A 30 -2.07 8.30 -2.41
C THR A 30 -0.54 8.19 -2.48
N ASN A 31 0.18 9.06 -1.77
CA ASN A 31 1.63 9.01 -1.72
C ASN A 31 2.15 7.74 -1.05
N LEU A 32 1.52 7.31 0.05
CA LEU A 32 1.85 6.07 0.75
C LEU A 32 1.65 4.84 -0.16
N ALA A 33 0.50 4.77 -0.84
CA ALA A 33 0.23 3.72 -1.82
C ALA A 33 1.30 3.71 -2.92
N ALA A 34 1.63 4.87 -3.48
CA ALA A 34 2.64 4.99 -4.52
C ALA A 34 4.05 4.58 -4.03
N GLU A 35 4.44 4.96 -2.81
CA GLU A 35 5.72 4.57 -2.20
C GLU A 35 5.83 3.04 -2.05
N LEU A 36 4.71 2.40 -1.74
CA LEU A 36 4.58 0.95 -1.62
C LEU A 36 4.23 0.23 -2.92
N ARG A 37 4.20 0.97 -4.03
CA ARG A 37 3.93 0.46 -5.38
C ARG A 37 2.52 -0.11 -5.54
N PHE A 38 1.52 0.45 -4.88
CA PHE A 38 0.11 0.16 -5.15
C PHE A 38 -0.51 1.28 -5.98
N ARG A 39 -1.55 0.96 -6.77
CA ARG A 39 -2.23 1.96 -7.60
C ARG A 39 -3.09 2.89 -6.75
N THR A 40 -3.74 2.33 -5.73
CA THR A 40 -4.59 3.08 -4.82
C THR A 40 -4.34 2.66 -3.37
N TYR A 41 -4.75 3.52 -2.44
CA TYR A 41 -4.66 3.22 -1.02
C TYR A 41 -5.53 2.02 -0.64
N GLU A 42 -6.71 1.86 -1.24
CA GLU A 42 -7.61 0.74 -0.97
C GLU A 42 -7.04 -0.60 -1.42
N GLU A 43 -6.21 -0.61 -2.48
CA GLU A 43 -5.45 -1.81 -2.87
C GLU A 43 -4.37 -2.13 -1.83
N LEU A 44 -3.61 -1.12 -1.39
CA LEU A 44 -2.61 -1.28 -0.34
C LEU A 44 -3.25 -1.78 0.96
N GLU A 45 -4.33 -1.15 1.41
CA GLU A 45 -5.01 -1.50 2.66
C GLU A 45 -5.54 -2.94 2.63
N ARG A 46 -6.17 -3.35 1.52
CA ARG A 46 -6.66 -4.74 1.36
C ARG A 46 -5.54 -5.78 1.30
N ALA A 47 -4.42 -5.43 0.67
CA ALA A 47 -3.24 -6.28 0.60
C ALA A 47 -2.48 -6.38 1.95
N SER A 48 -2.79 -5.49 2.89
CA SER A 48 -2.04 -5.35 4.13
C SER A 48 -2.73 -6.02 5.30
N GLN A 49 -1.92 -6.60 6.18
CA GLN A 49 -2.38 -7.14 7.44
C GLN A 49 -2.48 -6.04 8.49
N PHE A 50 -3.65 -5.88 9.09
CA PHE A 50 -3.86 -4.93 10.18
C PHE A 50 -3.33 -5.48 11.51
N LEU A 51 -2.44 -4.73 12.16
CA LEU A 51 -1.80 -5.09 13.42
C LEU A 51 -2.40 -4.38 14.64
N GLY A 52 -3.35 -3.47 14.43
CA GLY A 52 -3.95 -2.65 15.49
C GLY A 52 -3.38 -1.23 15.56
N ALA A 53 -4.11 -0.32 16.20
CA ALA A 53 -3.71 1.09 16.39
C ALA A 53 -3.32 1.85 15.10
N GLY A 54 -3.85 1.42 13.94
CA GLY A 54 -3.54 2.03 12.64
C GLY A 54 -2.28 1.49 11.96
N TYR A 55 -1.61 0.50 12.56
CA TYR A 55 -0.43 -0.13 11.97
C TYR A 55 -0.81 -1.27 11.03
N TYR A 56 -0.08 -1.34 9.93
CA TYR A 56 -0.23 -2.32 8.88
C TYR A 56 1.11 -2.95 8.53
N LEU A 57 1.03 -4.18 8.02
CA LEU A 57 2.17 -4.94 7.54
C LEU A 57 1.86 -5.52 6.16
N THR A 58 2.74 -5.28 5.20
CA THR A 58 2.58 -5.73 3.80
C THR A 58 3.79 -6.54 3.39
N HIS A 59 3.59 -7.74 2.81
CA HIS A 59 4.68 -8.54 2.24
C HIS A 59 4.81 -8.24 0.74
N LEU A 60 5.77 -7.41 0.38
CA LEU A 60 5.92 -6.86 -0.96
C LEU A 60 6.46 -7.87 -1.98
N SER A 61 6.30 -7.54 -3.27
CA SER A 61 6.70 -8.41 -4.38
C SER A 61 8.20 -8.72 -4.44
N ASP A 62 9.04 -7.83 -3.91
CA ASP A 62 10.49 -8.02 -3.78
C ASP A 62 10.90 -8.88 -2.56
N GLY A 63 9.93 -9.39 -1.80
CA GLY A 63 10.15 -10.23 -0.63
C GLY A 63 10.34 -9.46 0.67
N THR A 64 10.33 -8.13 0.63
CA THR A 64 10.48 -7.27 1.81
C THR A 64 9.16 -7.07 2.53
N TRP A 65 9.24 -6.85 3.83
CA TRP A 65 8.09 -6.49 4.68
C TRP A 65 8.06 -4.99 4.89
N ALA A 66 6.96 -4.36 4.50
CA ALA A 66 6.69 -2.96 4.78
C ALA A 66 5.81 -2.83 6.02
N PHE A 67 6.26 -2.04 6.99
CA PHE A 67 5.52 -1.68 8.18
C PHE A 67 5.21 -0.18 8.12
N TRP A 68 3.93 0.16 8.23
CA TRP A 68 3.46 1.53 8.03
C TRP A 68 2.25 1.83 8.91
N ASN A 69 1.96 3.12 9.10
CA ASN A 69 0.82 3.58 9.86
C ASN A 69 0.13 4.72 9.10
N GLU A 70 -1.17 4.56 8.82
CA GLU A 70 -1.93 5.54 8.05
C GLU A 70 -1.90 6.95 8.69
N LYS A 71 -2.01 7.02 10.02
CA LYS A 71 -2.12 8.29 10.75
C LYS A 71 -0.78 8.96 10.97
N ASN A 72 0.26 8.16 11.19
CA ASN A 72 1.59 8.66 11.51
C ASN A 72 2.49 8.82 10.29
N TYR A 73 2.07 8.41 9.08
CA TYR A 73 2.89 8.46 7.87
C TYR A 73 3.49 9.85 7.55
N VAL A 74 2.86 10.92 8.03
CA VAL A 74 3.40 12.29 7.90
C VAL A 74 4.68 12.50 8.72
N GLU A 75 4.80 11.80 9.85
CA GLU A 75 5.88 11.94 10.83
C GLU A 75 6.84 10.74 10.80
N GLU A 76 6.36 9.58 10.35
CA GLU A 76 7.05 8.29 10.36
C GLU A 76 7.08 7.69 8.96
N ASP A 77 8.29 7.57 8.38
CA ASP A 77 8.48 6.88 7.11
C ASP A 77 8.14 5.39 7.20
N VAL A 78 7.79 4.79 6.05
CA VAL A 78 7.58 3.35 5.94
C VAL A 78 8.87 2.59 6.27
N GLN A 79 8.79 1.72 7.28
CA GLN A 79 9.90 0.88 7.67
C GLN A 79 9.92 -0.43 6.88
N ARG A 80 11.10 -0.83 6.42
CA ARG A 80 11.27 -2.00 5.55
C ARG A 80 12.17 -3.03 6.22
N PHE A 81 11.74 -4.28 6.21
CA PHE A 81 12.44 -5.41 6.82
C PHE A 81 12.66 -6.52 5.79
N GLN A 82 13.91 -6.96 5.66
CA GLN A 82 14.29 -8.06 4.75
C GLN A 82 14.02 -9.44 5.37
N ASP A 83 13.99 -9.53 6.70
CA ASP A 83 13.82 -10.76 7.45
C ASP A 83 12.67 -10.58 8.45
N PRO A 84 11.68 -11.50 8.46
CA PRO A 84 10.65 -11.54 9.50
C PRO A 84 11.18 -11.43 10.93
N LYS A 85 12.35 -12.02 11.21
CA LYS A 85 12.94 -11.96 12.56
C LYS A 85 13.33 -10.54 12.97
N ALA A 86 13.84 -9.75 12.02
CA ALA A 86 14.21 -8.36 12.28
C ALA A 86 12.98 -7.51 12.60
N PHE A 87 11.87 -7.74 11.89
CA PHE A 87 10.59 -7.11 12.19
C PHE A 87 10.05 -7.51 13.56
N ILE A 88 10.05 -8.82 13.89
CA ILE A 88 9.60 -9.31 15.20
C ILE A 88 10.42 -8.68 16.33
N GLN A 89 11.73 -8.60 16.18
CA GLN A 89 12.59 -7.94 17.17
C GLN A 89 12.23 -6.46 17.33
N TYR A 90 12.05 -5.74 16.22
CA TYR A 90 11.66 -4.34 16.22
C TYR A 90 10.35 -4.12 16.99
N VAL A 91 9.31 -4.93 16.73
CA VAL A 91 8.02 -4.72 17.41
C VAL A 91 8.05 -5.08 18.89
N ILE A 92 8.86 -6.06 19.30
CA ILE A 92 9.08 -6.38 20.71
C ILE A 92 9.75 -5.20 21.42
N GLU A 93 10.74 -4.59 20.79
CA GLU A 93 11.49 -3.46 21.36
C GLU A 93 10.64 -2.18 21.43
N GLN A 94 9.88 -1.87 20.38
CA GLN A 94 9.11 -0.62 20.28
C GLN A 94 7.74 -0.70 20.96
N PHE A 95 7.01 -1.81 20.77
CA PHE A 95 5.62 -1.93 21.24
C PHE A 95 5.47 -2.81 22.48
N GLN A 96 6.56 -3.38 22.99
CA GLN A 96 6.59 -4.20 24.20
C GLN A 96 5.57 -5.35 24.17
N PHE A 97 5.44 -5.99 23.00
CA PHE A 97 4.52 -7.11 22.82
C PHE A 97 4.79 -8.22 23.84
N ASN A 98 3.73 -8.71 24.46
CA ASN A 98 3.79 -9.90 25.30
C ASN A 98 3.92 -11.18 24.44
N ARG A 99 4.17 -12.31 25.09
CA ARG A 99 4.39 -13.59 24.40
C ARG A 99 3.23 -14.00 23.48
N GLU A 100 1.99 -13.85 23.93
CA GLU A 100 0.81 -14.23 23.13
C GLU A 100 0.66 -13.34 21.91
N GLN A 101 0.94 -12.04 22.05
CA GLN A 101 0.94 -11.09 20.93
C GLN A 101 2.03 -11.41 19.90
N VAL A 102 3.22 -11.80 20.36
CA VAL A 102 4.30 -12.24 19.46
C VAL A 102 3.94 -13.53 18.73
N GLU A 103 3.38 -14.52 19.43
CA GLU A 103 2.95 -15.78 18.81
C GLU A 103 1.84 -15.54 17.77
N SER A 104 0.86 -14.68 18.09
CA SER A 104 -0.18 -14.25 17.15
C SER A 104 0.39 -13.55 15.92
N LEU A 105 1.35 -12.64 16.12
CA LEU A 105 2.01 -11.93 15.02
C LEU A 105 2.80 -12.89 14.11
N ILE A 106 3.51 -13.86 14.69
CA ILE A 106 4.25 -14.86 13.92
C ILE A 106 3.29 -15.66 13.03
N GLU A 107 2.14 -16.07 13.56
CA GLU A 107 1.17 -16.82 12.76
C GLU A 107 0.56 -15.94 11.67
N SER A 108 0.20 -14.70 12.04
CA SER A 108 -0.27 -13.66 11.12
C SER A 108 0.70 -13.44 9.95
N MET A 109 2.01 -13.37 10.22
CA MET A 109 3.04 -13.23 9.19
C MET A 109 3.24 -14.49 8.36
N ARG A 110 2.98 -15.68 8.90
CA ARG A 110 3.05 -16.93 8.11
C ARG A 110 1.90 -17.05 7.13
N GLU A 111 0.74 -16.54 7.51
CA GLU A 111 -0.45 -16.50 6.66
C GLU A 111 -0.45 -15.33 5.68
N ALA A 112 0.36 -14.29 5.95
CA ALA A 112 0.43 -13.13 5.06
C ALA A 112 0.96 -13.55 3.68
N ARG A 113 0.29 -13.03 2.67
CA ARG A 113 0.54 -13.37 1.28
C ARG A 113 1.59 -12.44 0.72
N GLN A 114 2.57 -13.00 0.03
CA GLN A 114 3.50 -12.20 -0.75
C GLN A 114 2.79 -11.64 -1.97
N MET A 115 2.87 -10.33 -2.16
CA MET A 115 2.36 -9.65 -3.34
C MET A 115 3.10 -10.08 -4.59
N LYS A 116 2.48 -9.90 -5.75
CA LYS A 116 3.13 -10.04 -7.06
C LYS A 116 3.26 -8.69 -7.73
N ARG A 117 4.22 -8.59 -8.65
CA ARG A 117 4.43 -7.38 -9.43
C ARG A 117 3.83 -7.54 -10.82
N CYS A 118 2.98 -6.61 -11.22
CA CYS A 118 2.41 -6.60 -12.55
C CYS A 118 3.48 -6.25 -13.58
N ILE A 119 3.65 -7.09 -14.61
CA ILE A 119 4.66 -6.84 -15.63
C ILE A 119 4.35 -5.63 -16.52
N GLN A 120 3.08 -5.27 -16.68
CA GLN A 120 2.69 -4.13 -17.51
C GLN A 120 2.81 -2.79 -16.78
N CYS A 121 2.21 -2.69 -15.58
CA CYS A 121 2.11 -1.41 -14.87
C CYS A 121 3.14 -1.26 -13.74
N GLY A 122 3.87 -2.31 -13.38
CA GLY A 122 4.93 -2.27 -12.36
C GLY A 122 4.44 -2.16 -10.91
N PHE A 123 3.13 -2.05 -10.68
CA PHE A 123 2.52 -2.04 -9.36
C PHE A 123 2.44 -3.44 -8.74
N ASP A 124 2.58 -3.49 -7.42
CA ASP A 124 2.33 -4.65 -6.58
C ASP A 124 0.81 -4.90 -6.48
N PHE A 125 0.40 -6.17 -6.46
CA PHE A 125 -1.00 -6.58 -6.34
C PHE A 125 -1.13 -7.89 -5.54
N ASP A 126 -2.27 -8.10 -4.89
CA ASP A 126 -2.59 -9.37 -4.23
C ASP A 126 -3.00 -10.41 -5.28
N PRO A 127 -2.23 -11.49 -5.50
CA PRO A 127 -2.61 -12.55 -6.43
C PRO A 127 -3.90 -13.28 -6.01
N GLN A 128 -4.27 -13.20 -4.73
CA GLN A 128 -5.46 -13.81 -4.14
C GLN A 128 -6.49 -12.75 -3.69
N ASP A 129 -6.51 -11.57 -4.35
CA ASP A 129 -7.56 -10.57 -4.13
C ASP A 129 -8.94 -11.24 -4.28
N PRO A 130 -9.84 -11.10 -3.29
CA PRO A 130 -11.19 -11.68 -3.35
C PRO A 130 -11.95 -11.36 -4.65
N VAL A 131 -11.73 -10.16 -5.22
CA VAL A 131 -12.35 -9.76 -6.49
C VAL A 131 -11.89 -10.65 -7.64
N ARG A 132 -10.63 -11.10 -7.64
CA ARG A 132 -10.10 -12.03 -8.65
C ARG A 132 -10.71 -13.42 -8.48
N GLU A 133 -10.87 -13.88 -7.25
CA GLU A 133 -11.52 -15.16 -6.94
C GLU A 133 -13.00 -15.15 -7.37
N GLU A 134 -13.73 -14.08 -7.07
CA GLU A 134 -15.13 -13.89 -7.49
C GLU A 134 -15.31 -13.91 -9.01
N LEU A 135 -14.34 -13.38 -9.75
CA LEU A 135 -14.31 -13.38 -11.22
C LEU A 135 -13.77 -14.69 -11.81
N GLY A 136 -13.36 -15.66 -10.99
CA GLY A 136 -12.78 -16.93 -11.42
C GLY A 136 -11.42 -16.78 -12.10
N ILE A 137 -10.64 -15.77 -11.71
CA ILE A 137 -9.31 -15.49 -12.26
C ILE A 137 -8.26 -16.14 -11.36
N ASP A 138 -7.81 -17.34 -11.72
CA ASP A 138 -6.70 -18.03 -11.04
C ASP A 138 -5.33 -17.36 -11.32
N GLY A 139 -5.25 -16.59 -12.41
CA GLY A 139 -4.06 -15.84 -12.81
C GLY A 139 -4.22 -15.28 -14.22
N ILE A 140 -3.46 -14.23 -14.53
CA ILE A 140 -3.42 -13.65 -15.88
C ILE A 140 -1.95 -13.64 -16.27
N TYR A 141 -1.51 -14.71 -16.92
CA TYR A 141 -0.11 -14.96 -17.23
C TYR A 141 0.28 -14.36 -18.57
N ALA A 142 1.53 -13.89 -18.70
CA ALA A 142 2.09 -13.45 -19.98
C ALA A 142 2.12 -14.59 -21.00
N GLU A 143 2.58 -15.75 -20.56
CA GLU A 143 2.69 -16.98 -21.34
C GLU A 143 2.30 -18.19 -20.48
N GLU A 144 1.94 -19.29 -21.13
CA GLU A 144 1.57 -20.52 -20.43
C GLU A 144 2.78 -21.10 -19.67
N GLY A 145 2.68 -21.13 -18.34
CA GLY A 145 3.77 -21.58 -17.46
C GLY A 145 4.77 -20.50 -17.02
N ALA A 146 4.55 -19.24 -17.40
CA ALA A 146 5.35 -18.12 -16.90
C ALA A 146 5.06 -17.84 -15.42
N SER A 147 6.07 -17.34 -14.69
CA SER A 147 5.86 -16.76 -13.35
C SER A 147 5.36 -15.32 -13.38
N GLU A 148 5.41 -14.70 -14.56
CA GLU A 148 5.06 -13.32 -14.82
C GLU A 148 3.54 -13.17 -15.03
N GLU A 149 2.95 -12.25 -14.28
CA GLU A 149 1.50 -12.07 -14.21
C GLU A 149 1.09 -10.60 -14.33
N PHE A 150 -0.12 -10.40 -14.81
CA PHE A 150 -0.81 -9.11 -14.85
C PHE A 150 -1.76 -8.96 -13.65
N CYS A 151 -1.83 -7.73 -13.13
CA CYS A 151 -2.77 -7.39 -12.06
C CYS A 151 -4.23 -7.40 -12.54
N SER A 152 -4.48 -7.21 -13.84
CA SER A 152 -5.84 -7.17 -14.40
C SER A 152 -5.88 -7.54 -15.89
N PRO A 153 -7.06 -7.91 -16.43
CA PRO A 153 -7.23 -8.16 -17.86
C PRO A 153 -6.90 -6.94 -18.72
N GLN A 154 -7.15 -5.73 -18.22
CA GLN A 154 -6.81 -4.50 -18.92
C GLN A 154 -5.30 -4.38 -19.13
N CYS A 155 -4.50 -4.68 -18.11
CA CYS A 155 -3.04 -4.66 -18.25
C CYS A 155 -2.53 -5.71 -19.24
N ALA A 156 -3.16 -6.89 -19.31
CA ALA A 156 -2.80 -7.90 -20.32
C ALA A 156 -3.12 -7.41 -21.74
N ILE A 157 -4.29 -6.79 -21.95
CA ILE A 157 -4.68 -6.23 -23.26
C ILE A 157 -3.75 -5.08 -23.66
N GLU A 158 -3.43 -4.18 -22.75
CA GLU A 158 -2.51 -3.05 -22.99
C GLU A 158 -1.14 -3.53 -23.44
N ASN A 159 -0.62 -4.59 -22.79
CA ASN A 159 0.66 -5.20 -23.14
C ASN A 159 0.65 -5.73 -24.58
N VAL A 160 -0.35 -6.54 -24.96
CA VAL A 160 -0.50 -7.07 -26.32
C VAL A 160 -0.63 -5.95 -27.36
N VAL A 161 -1.43 -4.91 -27.07
CA VAL A 161 -1.59 -3.76 -27.97
C VAL A 161 -0.28 -3.00 -28.15
N GLN A 162 0.54 -2.91 -27.11
CA GLN A 162 1.85 -2.27 -27.18
C GLN A 162 2.82 -3.09 -28.03
N GLU A 163 2.91 -4.40 -27.82
CA GLU A 163 3.75 -5.30 -28.63
C GLU A 163 3.39 -5.24 -30.13
N MET A 164 2.09 -5.17 -30.44
CA MET A 164 1.61 -5.03 -31.82
C MET A 164 1.98 -3.69 -32.47
N LYS A 165 2.15 -2.61 -31.70
CA LYS A 165 2.56 -1.29 -32.22
C LYS A 165 4.07 -1.20 -32.44
N GLU A 166 4.84 -1.97 -31.69
CA GLU A 166 6.30 -2.00 -31.75
C GLU A 166 6.84 -3.00 -32.79
N SER A 167 5.95 -3.83 -33.37
CA SER A 167 6.21 -4.79 -34.46
C SER A 167 5.99 -4.21 -35.85
#